data_AF-A0AAV2HPB1-F1
#
_entry.id   AF-A0AAV2HPB1-F1
#
_cell.length_a   1.000
_cell.length_b   1.000
_cell.length_c   1.000
_cell.angle_alpha   90.00
_cell.angle_beta   90.00
_cell.angle_gamma   90.00
#
_symmetry.space_group_name_H-M   'P 1'
#
loop_
_entity.id
_entity.type
_entity.pdbx_description
1 polymer ?
#
loop_
_entity_poly.entity_id
_entity_poly.type
_entity_poly.pdbx_seq_one_letter_code
_entity_poly.pdbx_strand_id
1 'polypeptide(L)'
;MYLWEDGASLVAVQHDGYVRWEPIINLGVSCKVDISKYPFDRNICPLIISSWMHDMNSVNLTFGEPAIILDYMISNGEFQVKSHGVDTSLYPSFNLHYIQCSFYLRLSRRPAYVIMTLLTPVSLMAALGGVSFLMPPGEPERLTMSITVVLSFTVFLGIIDGGLPGTSENISLL
;
A
#
# COMPACT_ATOMS: atom_id res chain seq x y z
N MET A 1 6.45 14.38 -8.33
CA MET A 1 7.20 14.74 -7.10
C MET A 1 8.65 14.90 -7.52
N TYR A 2 9.23 16.08 -7.35
CA TYR A 2 10.56 16.39 -7.86
C TYR A 2 11.65 16.00 -6.85
N LEU A 3 12.76 15.44 -7.32
CA LEU A 3 13.87 14.88 -6.52
C LEU A 3 14.84 15.92 -5.93
N TRP A 4 14.46 17.19 -5.84
CA TRP A 4 15.36 18.26 -5.40
C TRP A 4 14.98 18.71 -3.98
N GLU A 5 15.62 18.13 -2.96
CA GLU A 5 15.81 18.80 -1.68
C GLU A 5 17.23 19.39 -1.69
N ASP A 6 17.31 20.71 -1.50
CA ASP A 6 18.55 21.50 -1.53
C ASP A 6 19.42 21.25 -0.28
N GLY A 7 19.93 20.03 -0.15
CA GLY A 7 21.03 19.66 0.73
C GLY A 7 22.24 19.29 -0.12
N ALA A 8 23.41 19.85 0.15
CA ALA A 8 24.64 19.49 -0.56
C ALA A 8 24.95 18.00 -0.34
N SER A 9 24.58 17.16 -1.31
CA SER A 9 24.93 15.74 -1.30
C SER A 9 26.38 15.58 -1.75
N LEU A 10 27.19 14.89 -0.95
CA LEU A 10 28.58 14.62 -1.27
C LEU A 10 28.63 13.64 -2.45
N VAL A 11 29.53 13.92 -3.40
CA VAL A 11 29.75 13.10 -4.58
C VAL A 11 31.18 12.56 -4.52
N ALA A 12 31.36 11.27 -4.79
CA ALA A 12 32.67 10.65 -4.88
C ALA A 12 33.14 10.65 -6.34
N VAL A 13 34.32 11.21 -6.59
CA VAL A 13 34.93 11.27 -7.93
C VAL A 13 36.22 10.47 -7.92
N GLN A 14 36.33 9.53 -8.87
CA GLN A 14 37.53 8.72 -9.08
C GLN A 14 38.48 9.40 -10.07
N HIS A 15 39.75 8.96 -10.08
CA HIS A 15 40.79 9.58 -10.91
C HIS A 15 40.56 9.40 -12.42
N ASP A 16 39.74 8.43 -12.83
CA ASP A 16 39.35 8.14 -14.21
C ASP A 16 38.11 8.92 -14.66
N GLY A 17 37.56 9.76 -13.78
CA GLY A 17 36.35 10.54 -14.04
C GLY A 17 35.06 9.78 -13.71
N TYR A 18 35.11 8.58 -13.11
CA TYR A 18 33.91 7.91 -12.63
C TYR A 18 33.32 8.66 -11.42
N VAL A 19 32.03 8.97 -11.49
CA VAL A 19 31.29 9.74 -10.48
C VAL A 19 30.26 8.84 -9.81
N ARG A 20 30.34 8.71 -8.48
CA ARG A 20 29.36 7.99 -7.66
C ARG A 20 28.55 8.97 -6.81
N TRP A 21 27.23 8.92 -6.97
CA TRP A 21 26.28 9.77 -6.26
C TRP A 21 25.16 8.90 -5.66
N GLU A 22 24.97 8.98 -4.35
CA GLU A 22 24.03 8.15 -3.59
C GLU A 22 23.22 9.03 -2.62
N PRO A 23 22.21 9.77 -3.11
CA PRO A 23 21.40 10.63 -2.25
C PRO A 23 20.39 9.82 -1.43
N ILE A 24 20.11 10.28 -0.22
CA ILE A 24 18.97 9.80 0.57
C ILE A 24 17.77 10.67 0.19
N ILE A 25 16.72 10.05 -0.36
CA ILE A 25 15.55 10.76 -0.87
C ILE A 25 14.27 10.22 -0.24
N ASN A 26 13.36 11.13 0.12
CA ASN A 26 12.01 10.79 0.54
C ASN A 26 11.06 10.89 -0.65
N LEU A 27 10.47 9.77 -1.03
CA LEU A 27 9.59 9.66 -2.19
C LEU A 27 8.15 9.33 -1.77
N GLY A 28 7.22 10.20 -2.11
CA GLY A 28 5.80 9.90 -2.16
C GLY A 28 5.45 9.30 -3.51
N VAL A 29 5.01 8.04 -3.51
CA VAL A 29 4.57 7.33 -4.71
C VAL A 29 3.09 6.99 -4.63
N SER A 30 2.39 7.17 -5.74
CA SER A 30 0.98 6.76 -5.88
C SER A 30 0.93 5.50 -6.72
N CYS A 31 0.33 4.43 -6.18
CA CYS A 31 0.06 3.21 -6.92
C CYS A 31 -1.40 2.80 -6.77
N LYS A 32 -1.91 2.11 -7.78
CA LYS A 32 -3.24 1.49 -7.73
C LYS A 32 -3.19 0.27 -6.83
N VAL A 33 -4.15 0.18 -5.91
CA VAL A 33 -4.28 -0.89 -4.92
C VAL A 33 -5.58 -1.63 -5.18
N ASP A 34 -5.52 -2.97 -5.21
CA ASP A 34 -6.71 -3.81 -5.27
C ASP A 34 -7.03 -4.36 -3.87
N ILE A 35 -8.17 -3.90 -3.33
CA ILE A 35 -8.65 -4.27 -1.98
C ILE A 35 -9.67 -5.41 -1.99
N SER A 36 -9.90 -6.08 -3.14
CA SER A 36 -10.91 -7.17 -3.24
C SER A 36 -10.70 -8.30 -2.22
N LYS A 37 -9.44 -8.55 -1.82
CA LYS A 37 -9.05 -9.59 -0.86
C LYS A 37 -8.62 -9.03 0.49
N TYR A 38 -9.04 -7.82 0.84
CA TYR A 38 -8.73 -7.24 2.14
C TYR A 38 -9.14 -8.19 3.29
N PRO A 39 -8.33 -8.35 4.36
CA PRO A 39 -6.99 -7.78 4.63
C PRO A 39 -5.81 -8.65 4.14
N PHE A 40 -6.06 -9.65 3.29
CA PHE A 40 -5.05 -10.56 2.71
C PHE A 40 -4.59 -10.09 1.32
N ASP A 41 -4.76 -8.81 1.03
CA ASP A 41 -4.42 -8.20 -0.25
C ASP A 41 -2.91 -8.18 -0.49
N ARG A 42 -2.55 -8.36 -1.76
CA ARG A 42 -1.17 -8.31 -2.24
C ARG A 42 -1.13 -7.44 -3.48
N ASN A 43 -0.39 -6.35 -3.37
CA ASN A 43 -0.34 -5.31 -4.38
C ASN A 43 1.07 -5.16 -4.93
N ILE A 44 1.16 -4.87 -6.23
CA ILE A 44 2.42 -4.60 -6.92
C ILE A 44 2.42 -3.12 -7.25
N CYS A 45 3.33 -2.37 -6.64
CA CYS A 45 3.47 -0.94 -6.84
C CYS A 45 4.74 -0.65 -7.64
N PRO A 46 4.63 -0.11 -8.86
CA PRO A 46 5.78 0.32 -9.63
C PRO A 46 6.30 1.68 -9.13
N LEU A 47 7.59 1.76 -8.85
CA LEU A 47 8.34 3.00 -8.74
C LEU A 47 9.06 3.24 -10.06
N ILE A 48 8.68 4.30 -10.77
CA ILE A 48 9.20 4.59 -12.11
C ILE A 48 10.18 5.77 -12.01
N ILE A 49 11.41 5.55 -12.48
CA ILE A 49 12.45 6.58 -12.57
C ILE A 49 12.77 6.81 -14.05
N SER A 50 12.80 8.08 -14.45
CA SER A 50 13.07 8.52 -15.83
C SER A 50 13.84 9.82 -15.81
N SER A 51 14.63 10.05 -16.86
CA SER A 51 15.07 11.40 -17.20
C SER A 51 13.85 12.24 -17.61
N TRP A 52 13.82 13.50 -17.17
CA TRP A 52 12.74 14.43 -17.51
C TRP A 52 13.02 15.18 -18.81
N MET A 53 14.25 15.67 -18.98
CA MET A 53 14.64 16.52 -20.13
C MET A 53 15.44 15.79 -21.21
N HIS A 54 16.08 14.68 -20.86
CA HIS A 54 17.02 13.97 -21.74
C HIS A 54 16.40 12.70 -22.32
N ASP A 55 16.48 12.55 -23.63
CA ASP A 55 16.03 11.37 -24.37
C ASP A 55 17.06 10.22 -24.31
N MET A 56 16.70 9.06 -24.85
CA MET A 56 17.56 7.86 -24.84
C MET A 56 18.91 8.03 -25.55
N ASN A 57 19.01 8.99 -26.49
CA ASN A 57 20.26 9.24 -27.22
C ASN A 57 21.25 10.06 -26.40
N SER A 58 20.78 10.86 -25.43
CA SER A 58 21.62 11.69 -24.59
C SER A 58 21.93 11.06 -23.24
N VAL A 59 20.97 10.34 -22.64
CA VAL A 59 21.14 9.65 -21.36
C VAL A 59 20.62 8.22 -21.45
N ASN A 60 21.49 7.26 -21.12
CA ASN A 60 21.12 5.85 -21.00
C ASN A 60 21.02 5.47 -19.51
N LEU A 61 19.82 5.12 -19.06
CA LEU A 61 19.56 4.65 -17.70
C LEU A 61 19.63 3.13 -17.64
N THR A 62 20.40 2.60 -16.70
CA THR A 62 20.56 1.16 -16.47
C THR A 62 20.45 0.85 -14.98
N PHE A 63 20.13 -0.40 -14.66
CA PHE A 63 20.07 -0.85 -13.26
C PHE A 63 21.46 -1.17 -12.73
N GLY A 64 21.72 -0.80 -11.48
CA GLY A 64 22.81 -1.40 -10.72
C GLY A 64 22.48 -2.85 -10.35
N GLU A 65 23.50 -3.66 -10.08
CA GLU A 65 23.34 -5.01 -9.55
C GLU A 65 23.88 -5.06 -8.11
N PRO A 66 23.05 -5.38 -7.10
CA PRO A 66 21.61 -5.63 -7.17
C PRO A 66 20.76 -4.36 -7.33
N ALA A 67 19.66 -4.46 -8.09
CA ALA A 67 18.83 -3.29 -8.43
C ALA A 67 17.94 -2.79 -7.28
N ILE A 68 17.58 -3.68 -6.34
CA ILE A 68 16.79 -3.33 -5.15
C ILE A 68 17.43 -4.02 -3.94
N ILE A 69 17.86 -3.22 -2.96
CA ILE A 69 18.39 -3.69 -1.67
C ILE A 69 17.39 -3.31 -0.59
N LEU A 70 16.86 -4.30 0.14
CA LEU A 70 15.88 -4.09 1.20
C LEU A 70 16.43 -4.41 2.60
N ASP A 71 17.72 -4.72 2.72
CA ASP A 71 18.33 -5.23 3.95
C ASP A 71 18.30 -4.22 5.11
N TYR A 72 18.37 -2.93 4.79
CA TYR A 72 18.30 -1.84 5.77
C TYR A 72 16.87 -1.36 6.05
N MET A 73 15.85 -2.03 5.48
CA MET A 73 14.47 -1.63 5.68
C MET A 73 14.02 -1.94 7.12
N ILE A 74 13.54 -0.92 7.81
CA ILE A 74 12.87 -1.08 9.09
C ILE A 74 11.56 -1.83 8.87
N SER A 75 11.33 -2.90 9.63
CA SER A 75 10.12 -3.70 9.50
C SER A 75 8.87 -2.87 9.78
N ASN A 76 7.98 -2.76 8.80
CA ASN A 76 6.67 -2.15 8.98
C ASN A 76 5.70 -3.17 9.64
N GLY A 77 4.93 -2.71 10.63
CA GLY A 77 3.95 -3.52 11.38
C GLY A 77 2.66 -3.80 10.60
N GLU A 78 2.36 -2.99 9.59
CA GLU A 78 1.15 -3.10 8.76
C GLU A 78 1.44 -3.79 7.43
N PHE A 79 2.58 -3.51 6.81
CA PHE A 79 2.95 -4.05 5.50
C PHE A 79 4.25 -4.86 5.55
N GLN A 80 4.29 -5.93 4.77
CA GLN A 80 5.51 -6.61 4.35
C GLN A 80 5.85 -6.16 2.93
N VAL A 81 7.04 -5.57 2.76
CA VAL A 81 7.56 -5.16 1.46
C VAL A 81 8.53 -6.21 0.96
N LYS A 82 8.42 -6.60 -0.31
CA LYS A 82 9.35 -7.50 -1.00
C LYS A 82 9.69 -6.93 -2.37
N SER A 83 10.89 -7.18 -2.86
CA SER A 83 11.21 -6.91 -4.26
C SER A 83 10.41 -7.86 -5.15
N HIS A 84 9.87 -7.34 -6.25
CA HIS A 84 9.15 -8.13 -7.24
C HIS A 84 9.90 -8.26 -8.56
N GLY A 85 10.70 -7.26 -8.91
CA GLY A 85 11.53 -7.25 -10.11
C GLY A 85 11.87 -5.83 -10.56
N VAL A 86 12.63 -5.73 -11.64
CA VAL A 86 12.92 -4.48 -12.33
C VAL A 86 12.69 -4.67 -13.82
N ASP A 87 12.26 -3.61 -14.50
CA ASP A 87 12.04 -3.61 -15.95
C ASP A 87 12.41 -2.26 -16.58
N THR A 88 12.97 -2.29 -17.77
CA THR A 88 13.29 -1.09 -18.55
C THR A 88 12.30 -0.96 -19.69
N SER A 89 11.59 0.16 -19.75
CA SER A 89 10.63 0.45 -20.81
C SER A 89 10.95 1.76 -21.51
N LEU A 90 10.44 1.92 -22.74
CA LEU A 90 10.55 3.16 -23.50
C LEU A 90 9.21 3.90 -23.44
N TYR A 91 9.26 5.16 -23.00
CA TYR A 91 8.11 6.04 -22.98
C TYR A 91 8.19 7.04 -24.15
N PRO A 92 7.26 6.96 -25.13
CA PRO A 92 7.21 7.91 -26.23
C PRO A 92 6.57 9.23 -25.78
N SER A 93 7.22 10.36 -26.06
CA SER A 93 6.67 11.69 -25.82
C SER A 93 7.21 12.69 -26.84
N PHE A 94 6.34 13.49 -27.47
CA PHE A 94 6.71 14.53 -28.44
C PHE A 94 7.70 14.07 -29.54
N ASN A 95 7.49 12.89 -30.12
CA ASN A 95 8.37 12.23 -31.11
C ASN A 95 9.77 11.85 -30.61
N LEU A 96 10.00 11.87 -29.30
CA LEU A 96 11.21 11.39 -28.65
C LEU A 96 10.87 10.16 -27.80
N HIS A 97 11.90 9.37 -27.50
CA HIS A 97 11.82 8.20 -26.62
C HIS A 97 12.66 8.43 -25.37
N TYR A 98 12.02 8.26 -24.22
CA TYR A 98 12.65 8.37 -22.91
C TYR A 98 12.79 6.99 -22.29
N ILE A 99 13.93 6.72 -21.66
CA ILE A 99 14.14 5.46 -20.95
C ILE A 99 13.51 5.57 -19.56
N GLN A 100 12.64 4.62 -19.24
CA GLN A 100 12.03 4.44 -17.92
C GLN A 100 12.56 3.18 -17.26
N CYS A 101 13.08 3.34 -16.05
CA CYS A 101 13.46 2.24 -15.17
C CYS A 101 12.36 2.04 -14.13
N SER A 102 11.68 0.89 -14.19
CA SER A 102 10.57 0.53 -13.30
C SER A 102 11.04 -0.46 -12.24
N PHE A 103 10.89 -0.11 -10.97
CA PHE A 103 11.17 -0.96 -9.82
C PHE A 103 9.85 -1.44 -9.23
N TYR A 104 9.60 -2.74 -9.27
CA TYR A 104 8.36 -3.31 -8.75
C TYR A 104 8.53 -3.75 -7.31
N LEU A 105 7.78 -3.12 -6.42
CA LEU A 105 7.68 -3.49 -5.02
C LEU A 105 6.38 -4.25 -4.79
N ARG A 106 6.46 -5.40 -4.15
CA ARG A 106 5.31 -6.17 -3.69
C ARG A 106 5.01 -5.77 -2.25
N LEU A 107 3.85 -5.15 -2.04
CA LEU A 107 3.30 -4.80 -0.76
C LEU A 107 2.26 -5.85 -0.35
N SER A 108 2.44 -6.48 0.80
CA SER A 108 1.49 -7.42 1.38
C SER A 108 1.08 -6.95 2.76
N ARG A 109 -0.22 -6.82 3.03
CA ARG A 109 -0.71 -6.45 4.36
C ARG A 109 -0.49 -7.59 5.37
N ARG A 110 -0.25 -7.25 6.63
CA ARG A 110 -0.21 -8.19 7.76
C ARG A 110 -1.60 -8.27 8.40
N PRO A 111 -2.36 -9.35 8.17
CA PRO A 111 -3.79 -9.37 8.48
C PRO A 111 -4.09 -9.64 9.96
N ALA A 112 -3.13 -10.13 10.74
CA ALA A 112 -3.37 -10.65 12.09
C ALA A 112 -4.08 -9.65 13.02
N TYR A 113 -3.62 -8.40 13.03
CA TYR A 113 -4.23 -7.34 13.84
C TYR A 113 -5.66 -7.05 13.36
N VAL A 114 -5.84 -6.85 12.04
CA VAL A 114 -7.14 -6.55 11.44
C VAL A 114 -8.14 -7.67 11.71
N ILE A 115 -7.74 -8.94 11.61
CA ILE A 115 -8.61 -10.08 11.93
C ILE A 115 -9.05 -10.02 13.40
N MET A 116 -8.11 -9.79 14.32
CA MET A 116 -8.43 -9.77 15.75
C MET A 116 -9.36 -8.60 16.12
N THR A 117 -9.20 -7.43 15.49
CA THR A 117 -10.00 -6.24 15.80
C THR A 117 -11.29 -6.11 14.98
N LEU A 118 -11.38 -6.75 13.81
CA LEU A 118 -12.54 -6.70 12.92
C LEU A 118 -13.44 -7.93 13.08
N LEU A 119 -12.88 -9.14 12.96
CA LEU A 119 -13.66 -10.37 12.90
C LEU A 119 -14.21 -10.76 14.28
N THR A 120 -13.43 -10.54 15.34
CA THR A 120 -13.85 -10.84 16.72
C THR A 120 -15.13 -10.09 17.13
N PRO A 121 -15.23 -8.75 17.05
CA PRO A 121 -16.45 -8.06 17.44
C PRO A 121 -17.65 -8.37 16.54
N VAL A 122 -17.44 -8.56 15.23
CA VAL A 122 -18.54 -8.94 14.31
C VAL A 122 -19.09 -10.32 14.66
N SER A 123 -18.22 -11.29 14.93
CA SER A 123 -18.64 -12.64 15.33
C SER A 123 -19.40 -12.63 16.66
N LEU A 124 -18.96 -11.81 17.62
CA LEU A 124 -19.66 -11.64 18.90
C LEU A 124 -21.04 -11.00 18.71
N MET A 125 -21.14 -9.94 17.89
CA MET A 125 -22.43 -9.31 17.58
C MET A 125 -23.38 -10.26 16.85
N ALA A 126 -22.88 -11.07 15.90
CA ALA A 126 -23.67 -12.09 15.22
C ALA A 126 -24.17 -13.17 16.18
N ALA A 127 -23.33 -13.62 17.12
CA ALA A 127 -23.73 -14.57 18.16
C ALA A 127 -24.80 -14.00 19.09
N LEU A 128 -24.64 -12.75 19.54
CA LEU A 128 -25.65 -12.04 20.35
C LEU A 128 -26.97 -11.86 19.58
N GLY A 129 -26.90 -11.56 18.28
CA GLY A 129 -28.07 -11.53 17.40
C GLY A 129 -28.77 -12.88 17.32
N GLY A 130 -28.02 -13.98 17.23
CA GLY A 130 -28.59 -15.34 17.28
C GLY A 130 -29.28 -15.65 18.61
N VAL A 131 -28.68 -15.24 19.74
CA VAL A 131 -29.26 -15.42 21.08
C VAL A 131 -30.58 -14.68 21.26
N SER A 132 -30.75 -13.51 20.65
CA SER A 132 -32.02 -12.76 20.74
C SER A 132 -33.19 -13.51 20.08
N PHE A 133 -32.93 -14.38 19.11
CA PHE A 133 -33.94 -15.27 18.52
C PHE A 133 -34.29 -16.48 19.40
N LEU A 134 -33.37 -16.91 20.27
CA LEU A 134 -33.62 -18.01 21.21
C LEU A 134 -34.45 -17.57 22.42
N MET A 135 -34.50 -16.27 22.72
CA MET A 135 -35.31 -15.75 23.82
C MET A 135 -36.82 -15.85 23.54
N PRO A 136 -37.63 -16.22 24.56
CA PRO A 136 -39.06 -16.38 24.40
C PRO A 136 -39.74 -15.07 23.97
N PRO A 137 -40.78 -15.15 23.13
CA PRO A 137 -41.52 -13.98 22.69
C PRO A 137 -42.33 -13.38 23.86
N GLY A 138 -42.27 -12.05 24.01
CA GLY A 138 -43.02 -11.31 25.04
C GLY A 138 -42.14 -10.69 26.14
N GLU A 139 -40.88 -11.11 26.25
CA GLU A 139 -39.89 -10.50 27.14
C GLU A 139 -39.47 -9.11 26.62
N PRO A 140 -39.55 -8.03 27.44
CA PRO A 140 -39.08 -6.71 27.05
C PRO A 140 -37.57 -6.68 26.79
N GLU A 141 -36.82 -7.59 27.42
CA GLU A 141 -35.36 -7.69 27.29
C GLU A 141 -34.92 -8.07 25.87
N ARG A 142 -35.73 -8.87 25.15
CA ARG A 142 -35.44 -9.26 23.76
C ARG A 142 -35.40 -8.07 22.81
N LEU A 143 -36.30 -7.10 23.01
CA LEU A 143 -36.35 -5.88 22.21
C LEU A 143 -35.13 -5.00 22.49
N THR A 144 -34.81 -4.79 23.77
CA THR A 144 -33.62 -4.02 24.18
C THR A 144 -32.33 -4.64 23.64
N MET A 145 -32.18 -5.97 23.71
CA MET A 145 -31.03 -6.68 23.17
C MET A 145 -30.91 -6.50 21.64
N SER A 146 -32.02 -6.61 20.91
CA SER A 146 -32.01 -6.45 19.46
C SER A 146 -31.63 -5.02 19.04
N ILE A 147 -32.17 -4.01 19.73
CA ILE A 147 -31.84 -2.60 19.47
C ILE A 147 -30.37 -2.30 19.78
N THR A 148 -29.84 -2.81 20.90
CA THR A 148 -28.44 -2.59 21.29
C THR A 148 -27.45 -3.25 20.34
N VAL A 149 -27.76 -4.45 19.81
CA VAL A 149 -26.93 -5.11 18.78
C VAL A 149 -26.90 -4.29 17.48
N VAL A 150 -28.05 -3.80 17.00
CA VAL A 150 -28.12 -2.96 15.79
C VAL A 150 -27.38 -1.64 15.97
N LEU A 151 -27.52 -0.99 17.12
CA LEU A 151 -26.81 0.24 17.44
C LEU A 151 -25.29 0.00 17.50
N SER A 152 -24.86 -1.07 18.16
CA SER A 152 -23.44 -1.45 18.26
C SER A 152 -22.84 -1.73 16.88
N PHE A 153 -23.58 -2.43 16.02
CA PHE A 153 -23.16 -2.68 14.64
C PHE A 153 -23.03 -1.40 13.83
N THR A 154 -23.98 -0.47 13.97
CA THR A 154 -23.95 0.84 13.30
C THR A 154 -22.73 1.67 13.73
N VAL A 155 -22.44 1.72 15.04
CA VAL A 155 -21.26 2.42 15.56
C VAL A 155 -19.97 1.77 15.03
N PHE A 156 -19.91 0.43 15.02
CA PHE A 156 -18.77 -0.31 14.52
C PHE A 156 -18.50 -0.08 13.02
N LEU A 157 -19.54 -0.07 12.18
CA LEU A 157 -19.42 0.29 10.77
C LEU A 157 -18.89 1.71 10.59
N GLY A 158 -19.35 2.67 11.41
CA GLY A 158 -18.84 4.05 11.38
C GLY A 158 -17.34 4.15 11.71
N ILE A 159 -16.83 3.29 12.60
CA ILE A 159 -15.39 3.24 12.91
C ILE A 159 -14.58 2.68 11.72
N ILE A 160 -15.11 1.65 11.04
CA ILE A 160 -14.43 1.02 9.89
C ILE A 160 -14.41 1.94 8.67
N ASP A 161 -15.51 2.66 8.43
CA ASP A 161 -15.62 3.59 7.30
C ASP A 161 -14.50 4.65 7.33
N GLY A 162 -14.10 5.10 8.52
CA GLY A 162 -12.97 6.02 8.69
C GLY A 162 -11.58 5.42 8.43
N GLY A 163 -11.46 4.08 8.39
CA GLY A 163 -10.19 3.36 8.26
C GLY A 163 -9.94 2.73 6.89
N LEU A 164 -10.98 2.49 6.10
CA LEU A 164 -10.84 1.96 4.74
C LEU A 164 -10.58 3.11 3.75
N PRO A 165 -9.72 2.92 2.73
CA PRO A 165 -9.58 3.92 1.68
C PRO A 165 -10.93 4.10 0.97
N GLY A 166 -11.39 5.35 0.81
CA GLY A 166 -12.62 5.70 0.09
C GLY A 166 -12.50 5.52 -1.43
N THR A 167 -12.08 4.34 -1.88
CA THR A 167 -11.91 4.01 -3.29
C THR A 167 -13.01 3.06 -3.74
N SER A 168 -13.83 3.51 -4.71
CA SER A 168 -15.01 2.79 -5.22
C SER A 168 -14.72 1.77 -6.34
N GLU A 169 -13.44 1.54 -6.68
CA GLU A 169 -13.11 0.66 -7.82
C GLU A 169 -13.38 -0.81 -7.52
N ASN A 170 -13.05 -1.29 -6.31
CA ASN A 170 -13.31 -2.66 -5.87
C ASN A 170 -13.78 -2.65 -4.41
N ILE A 171 -14.91 -3.30 -4.13
CA ILE A 171 -15.43 -3.48 -2.76
C ILE A 171 -14.78 -4.73 -2.16
N SER A 172 -14.40 -4.65 -0.88
CA SER A 172 -13.93 -5.81 -0.10
C SER A 172 -15.00 -6.91 -0.04
N LEU A 173 -14.59 -8.17 -0.07
CA LEU A 173 -15.49 -9.31 0.19
C LEU A 173 -15.93 -9.42 1.65
N LEU A 174 -15.17 -8.82 2.56
CA LEU A 174 -15.45 -8.66 3.99
C LEU A 174 -16.28 -7.41 4.23
#